data_AF-A0A3M0JBA3-F1
#
_entry.id   AF-A0A3M0JBA3-F1
#
_cell.length_a   1.000
_cell.length_b   1.000
_cell.length_c   1.000
_cell.angle_alpha   90.00
_cell.angle_beta   90.00
_cell.angle_gamma   90.00
#
_symmetry.space_group_name_H-M   'P 1'
#
loop_
_entity.id
_entity.type
_entity.pdbx_description
1 polymer ?
#
loop_
_entity_poly.entity_id
_entity_poly.type
_entity_poly.pdbx_seq_one_letter_code
_entity_poly.pdbx_strand_id
1 'polypeptide(L)'
;MPLTREQCQVPVGRLPCVAPQGRDGCLQAGCCYDDMDRTTPCYYGNTATVQCLLEGHFVLVVPRGTVAQPYNLDSVRLASSQAGCEPLHASEAFVVFRFPVTHCGTTVQVVEDKLIYENQLISTIDVQGSPRGSITRDSVYM
;
A
#
# COMPACT_ATOMS: atom_id res chain seq x y z
N MET A 1 -9.49 9.88 8.30
CA MET A 1 -9.27 11.29 7.90
C MET A 1 -9.23 11.31 6.38
N PRO A 2 -9.95 12.22 5.70
CA PRO A 2 -9.98 12.24 4.24
C PRO A 2 -8.59 12.55 3.68
N LEU A 3 -8.26 11.97 2.53
CA LEU A 3 -6.99 12.21 1.84
C LEU A 3 -6.87 13.67 1.40
N THR A 4 -5.65 14.20 1.41
CA THR A 4 -5.38 15.54 0.90
C THR A 4 -5.45 15.57 -0.62
N ARG A 5 -5.57 16.77 -1.19
CA ARG A 5 -5.57 16.95 -2.65
C ARG A 5 -4.29 16.41 -3.31
N GLU A 6 -3.15 16.55 -2.65
CA GLU A 6 -1.86 16.05 -3.13
C GLU A 6 -1.84 14.52 -3.14
N GLN A 7 -2.37 13.88 -2.09
CA GLN A 7 -2.51 12.43 -2.04
C GLN A 7 -3.48 11.89 -3.11
N CYS A 8 -4.37 12.70 -3.67
CA CYS A 8 -5.27 12.28 -4.74
C CYS A 8 -4.74 12.52 -6.16
N GLN A 9 -3.50 13.01 -6.31
CA GLN A 9 -2.87 13.21 -7.61
C GLN A 9 -2.19 11.92 -8.08
N VAL A 10 -2.91 11.16 -8.89
CA VAL A 10 -2.40 9.98 -9.60
C VAL A 10 -2.49 10.25 -11.10
N PRO A 11 -1.39 10.69 -11.75
CA PRO A 11 -1.43 11.20 -13.12
C PRO A 11 -1.66 10.11 -14.17
N VAL A 12 -1.18 8.89 -13.93
CA VAL A 12 -1.32 7.74 -14.85
C VAL A 12 -1.55 6.49 -14.01
N GLY A 13 -2.29 5.52 -14.54
CA GLY A 13 -2.44 4.19 -13.93
C GLY A 13 -3.30 4.17 -12.67
N ARG A 14 -4.34 5.04 -12.60
CA ARG A 14 -5.35 4.99 -11.52
C ARG A 14 -5.91 3.58 -11.40
N LEU A 15 -5.87 3.05 -10.18
CA LEU A 15 -6.39 1.71 -9.88
C LEU A 15 -7.76 1.87 -9.18
N PRO A 16 -8.81 1.15 -9.61
CA PRO A 16 -10.12 1.20 -8.96
C PRO A 16 -10.01 0.74 -7.50
N CYS A 17 -10.58 1.53 -6.60
CA CYS A 17 -10.58 1.21 -5.18
C CYS A 17 -11.71 0.24 -4.82
N VAL A 18 -11.41 -0.72 -3.93
CA VAL A 18 -12.43 -1.61 -3.38
C VAL A 18 -13.18 -0.83 -2.30
N ALA A 19 -14.34 -0.29 -2.65
CA ALA A 19 -15.15 0.51 -1.74
C ALA A 19 -16.65 0.32 -2.02
N PRO A 20 -17.53 0.60 -1.05
CA PRO A 20 -18.96 0.74 -1.30
C PRO A 20 -19.23 1.80 -2.37
N GLN A 21 -20.34 1.65 -3.09
CA GLN A 21 -20.70 2.61 -4.14
C GLN A 21 -20.97 4.01 -3.57
N GLY A 22 -20.63 5.02 -4.37
CA GLY A 22 -20.83 6.43 -4.05
C GLY A 22 -19.61 7.07 -3.40
N ARG A 23 -19.68 8.41 -3.30
CA ARG A 23 -18.59 9.25 -2.82
C ARG A 23 -18.21 8.94 -1.38
N ASP A 24 -19.19 8.85 -0.49
CA ASP A 24 -18.92 8.66 0.95
C ASP A 24 -18.29 7.29 1.24
N GLY A 25 -18.78 6.23 0.57
CA GLY A 25 -18.19 4.90 0.66
C GLY A 25 -16.73 4.86 0.22
N CYS A 26 -16.41 5.56 -0.88
CA CYS A 26 -15.04 5.69 -1.38
C CYS A 26 -14.12 6.39 -0.38
N LEU A 27 -14.54 7.54 0.14
CA LEU A 27 -13.74 8.32 1.09
C LEU A 27 -13.55 7.59 2.42
N GLN A 28 -14.57 6.85 2.88
CA GLN A 28 -14.50 6.04 4.09
C GLN A 28 -13.57 4.84 3.95
N ALA A 29 -13.42 4.30 2.72
CA ALA A 29 -12.45 3.26 2.40
C ALA A 29 -11.00 3.79 2.30
N GLY A 30 -10.77 5.10 2.51
CA GLY A 30 -9.45 5.72 2.43
C GLY A 30 -9.01 6.02 0.99
N CYS A 31 -9.96 6.12 0.06
CA CYS A 31 -9.70 6.32 -1.36
C CYS A 31 -10.08 7.73 -1.83
N CYS A 32 -9.69 8.06 -3.06
CA CYS A 32 -10.00 9.33 -3.72
C CYS A 32 -11.22 9.19 -4.61
N TYR A 33 -12.03 10.24 -4.68
CA TYR A 33 -13.22 10.29 -5.52
C TYR A 33 -13.15 11.45 -6.52
N ASP A 34 -13.42 11.16 -7.79
CA ASP A 34 -13.47 12.12 -8.89
C ASP A 34 -14.82 12.01 -9.60
N ASP A 35 -15.70 12.99 -9.35
CA ASP A 35 -17.06 13.03 -9.91
C ASP A 35 -17.05 13.16 -11.45
N MET A 36 -15.92 13.58 -12.04
CA MET A 36 -15.77 13.78 -13.49
C MET A 36 -15.35 12.50 -14.23
N ASP A 37 -14.73 11.55 -13.53
CA ASP A 37 -14.31 10.27 -14.10
C ASP A 37 -15.46 9.26 -14.04
N ARG A 38 -16.09 9.01 -15.19
CA ARG A 38 -17.23 8.08 -15.27
C ARG A 38 -16.83 6.60 -15.25
N THR A 39 -15.55 6.31 -15.46
CA THR A 39 -15.05 4.93 -15.55
C THR A 39 -14.52 4.44 -14.20
N THR A 40 -13.74 5.30 -13.53
CA THR A 40 -13.11 4.99 -12.26
C THR A 40 -13.29 6.16 -11.29
N PRO A 41 -14.55 6.49 -10.90
CA PRO A 41 -14.81 7.61 -10.02
C PRO A 41 -14.19 7.41 -8.64
N CYS A 42 -14.02 6.17 -8.17
CA CYS A 42 -13.35 5.83 -6.91
C CYS A 42 -12.03 5.11 -7.18
N TYR A 43 -10.91 5.69 -6.77
CA TYR A 43 -9.58 5.17 -7.07
C TYR A 43 -8.62 5.30 -5.88
N TYR A 44 -7.59 4.46 -5.85
CA TYR A 44 -6.53 4.56 -4.84
C TYR A 44 -5.72 5.84 -5.02
N GLY A 45 -5.48 6.55 -3.93
CA GLY A 45 -4.59 7.71 -3.92
C GLY A 45 -3.12 7.32 -3.91
N ASN A 46 -2.28 8.33 -4.00
CA ASN A 46 -0.85 8.27 -3.79
C ASN A 46 -0.49 8.19 -2.29
N THR A 47 -1.06 7.21 -1.60
CA THR A 47 -0.73 6.87 -0.22
C THR A 47 -0.93 5.38 0.00
N ALA A 48 -0.15 4.78 0.91
CA ALA A 48 -0.31 3.39 1.26
C ALA A 48 -1.70 3.17 1.87
N THR A 49 -2.48 2.29 1.26
CA THR A 49 -3.84 1.97 1.69
C THR A 49 -3.89 0.53 2.16
N VAL A 50 -4.45 0.32 3.36
CA VAL A 50 -4.67 -1.00 3.94
C VAL A 50 -6.16 -1.24 4.06
N GLN A 51 -6.64 -2.32 3.46
CA GLN A 51 -8.04 -2.75 3.56
C GLN A 51 -8.11 -4.14 4.18
N CYS A 52 -8.92 -4.25 5.22
CA CYS A 52 -9.23 -5.50 5.89
C CYS A 52 -10.58 -5.99 5.39
N LEU A 53 -10.59 -7.02 4.55
CA LEU A 53 -11.81 -7.57 3.98
C LEU A 53 -12.46 -8.56 4.94
N LEU A 54 -13.80 -8.60 4.95
CA LEU A 54 -14.59 -9.50 5.80
C LEU A 54 -14.31 -10.98 5.52
N GLU A 55 -13.85 -11.32 4.31
CA GLU A 55 -13.41 -12.66 3.94
C GLU A 55 -12.06 -13.07 4.56
N GLY A 56 -11.51 -12.30 5.50
CA GLY A 56 -10.27 -12.62 6.21
C GLY A 56 -9.02 -12.39 5.36
N HIS A 57 -9.02 -11.36 4.51
CA HIS A 57 -7.88 -11.00 3.68
C HIS A 57 -7.45 -9.55 3.90
N PHE A 58 -6.15 -9.32 3.83
CA PHE A 58 -5.60 -7.99 3.64
C PHE A 58 -5.48 -7.68 2.15
N VAL A 59 -5.79 -6.43 1.80
CA VAL A 59 -5.39 -5.81 0.54
C VAL A 59 -4.53 -4.61 0.89
N LEU A 60 -3.26 -4.65 0.50
CA LEU A 60 -2.33 -3.53 0.63
C LEU A 60 -2.10 -2.93 -0.75
N VAL A 61 -2.33 -1.64 -0.89
CA VAL A 61 -2.04 -0.90 -2.13
C VAL A 61 -0.99 0.16 -1.80
N VAL A 62 0.20 -0.01 -2.37
CA VAL A 62 1.34 0.87 -2.14
C VAL A 62 1.61 1.65 -3.42
N PRO A 63 1.56 2.99 -3.39
CA PRO A 63 1.89 3.79 -4.56
C PRO A 63 3.38 3.72 -4.86
N ARG A 64 3.71 3.71 -6.15
CA ARG A 64 5.09 3.76 -6.67
C ARG A 64 5.57 5.18 -6.95
N GLY A 65 4.77 6.20 -6.64
CA GLY A 65 5.06 7.56 -7.07
C GLY A 65 4.86 8.63 -6.00
N THR A 66 5.85 8.88 -5.15
CA THR A 66 6.28 10.28 -4.90
C THR A 66 7.72 10.34 -4.42
N VAL A 67 8.46 11.31 -4.97
CA VAL A 67 9.86 11.70 -4.68
C VAL A 67 10.12 12.01 -3.19
N ALA A 68 9.06 12.08 -2.37
CA ALA A 68 9.12 12.38 -0.95
C ALA A 68 9.45 11.17 -0.06
N GLN A 69 9.38 9.94 -0.59
CA GLN A 69 9.57 8.74 0.21
C GLN A 69 10.96 8.12 -0.02
N PRO A 70 11.75 7.92 1.04
CA PRO A 70 13.13 7.41 0.97
C PRO A 70 13.13 5.88 0.79
N TYR A 71 12.44 5.30 -0.17
CA TYR A 71 12.47 3.83 -0.32
C TYR A 71 12.33 3.39 -1.76
N ASN A 72 13.02 2.31 -2.12
CA ASN A 72 12.97 1.77 -3.47
C ASN A 72 11.64 1.02 -3.68
N LEU A 73 10.80 1.57 -4.54
CA LEU A 73 9.47 1.08 -4.85
C LEU A 73 9.47 -0.20 -5.72
N ASP A 74 10.63 -0.58 -6.26
CA ASP A 74 10.87 -1.85 -6.95
C ASP A 74 11.18 -3.01 -6.00
N SER A 75 11.41 -2.73 -4.71
CA SER A 75 11.83 -3.75 -3.75
C SER A 75 10.88 -3.94 -2.56
N VAL A 76 9.71 -3.33 -2.64
CA VAL A 76 8.66 -3.45 -1.63
C VAL A 76 8.19 -4.90 -1.55
N ARG A 77 8.22 -5.47 -0.36
CA ARG A 77 7.80 -6.85 -0.10
C ARG A 77 7.30 -7.02 1.32
N LEU A 78 6.52 -8.07 1.55
CA LEU A 78 6.19 -8.48 2.91
C LEU A 78 7.47 -8.96 3.61
N ALA A 79 7.60 -8.67 4.91
CA ALA A 79 8.78 -9.06 5.68
C ALA A 79 8.97 -10.58 5.73
N SER A 80 7.87 -11.33 5.66
CA SER A 80 7.88 -12.78 5.55
C SER A 80 8.28 -13.23 4.15
N SER A 81 9.25 -14.13 4.08
CA SER A 81 9.68 -14.79 2.84
C SER A 81 8.91 -16.10 2.55
N GLN A 82 7.70 -16.25 3.11
CA GLN A 82 6.85 -17.40 2.83
C GLN A 82 6.38 -17.36 1.36
N ALA A 83 6.26 -18.54 0.74
CA ALA A 83 5.70 -18.65 -0.59
C ALA A 83 4.24 -18.17 -0.60
N GLY A 84 3.85 -17.41 -1.63
CA GLY A 84 2.50 -16.83 -1.75
C GLY A 84 2.35 -15.45 -1.10
N CYS A 85 3.46 -14.82 -0.71
CA CYS A 85 3.52 -13.47 -0.12
C CYS A 85 4.12 -12.44 -1.09
N GLU A 86 4.20 -12.80 -2.37
CA GLU A 86 4.61 -11.93 -3.45
C GLU A 86 3.50 -10.93 -3.82
N PRO A 87 3.83 -9.80 -4.48
CA PRO A 87 2.82 -8.89 -5.01
C PRO A 87 1.84 -9.60 -5.94
N LEU A 88 0.55 -9.39 -5.74
CA LEU A 88 -0.51 -9.86 -6.65
C LEU A 88 -0.46 -9.11 -7.98
N HIS A 89 -0.18 -7.81 -7.92
CA HIS A 89 -0.10 -6.95 -9.09
C HIS A 89 0.94 -5.85 -8.89
N ALA A 90 1.74 -5.58 -9.92
CA ALA A 90 2.65 -4.46 -9.96
C ALA A 90 2.46 -3.73 -11.29
N SER A 91 2.18 -2.43 -11.21
CA SER A 91 2.08 -1.52 -12.35
C SER A 91 3.13 -0.43 -12.23
N GLU A 92 3.14 0.55 -13.14
CA GLU A 92 4.02 1.72 -13.01
C GLU A 92 3.64 2.61 -11.81
N ALA A 93 2.36 2.58 -11.40
CA ALA A 93 1.82 3.47 -10.38
C ALA A 93 1.62 2.79 -9.01
N PHE A 94 1.41 1.47 -8.96
CA PHE A 94 1.06 0.77 -7.71
C PHE A 94 1.66 -0.63 -7.61
N VAL A 95 1.94 -1.06 -6.38
CA VAL A 95 2.16 -2.45 -6.01
C VAL A 95 1.00 -2.88 -5.11
N VAL A 96 0.40 -4.03 -5.40
CA VAL A 96 -0.76 -4.57 -4.69
C VAL A 96 -0.42 -5.92 -4.09
N PHE A 97 -0.69 -6.08 -2.80
CA PHE A 97 -0.62 -7.37 -2.11
C PHE A 97 -2.02 -7.78 -1.70
N ARG A 98 -2.34 -9.07 -1.85
CA ARG A 98 -3.55 -9.68 -1.30
C ARG A 98 -3.21 -11.02 -0.68
N PHE A 99 -3.41 -11.15 0.62
CA PHE A 99 -3.09 -12.36 1.36
C PHE A 99 -4.01 -12.53 2.57
N PRO A 100 -4.23 -13.76 3.07
CA PRO A 100 -5.07 -13.97 4.25
C PRO A 100 -4.45 -13.33 5.51
N VAL A 101 -5.29 -12.85 6.42
CA VAL A 101 -4.86 -12.17 7.67
C VAL A 101 -4.08 -13.05 8.64
N THR A 102 -3.92 -14.35 8.36
CA THR A 102 -3.14 -15.29 9.18
C THR A 102 -1.87 -15.77 8.48
N HIS A 103 -1.54 -15.24 7.30
CA HIS A 103 -0.37 -15.63 6.51
C HIS A 103 0.66 -14.49 6.42
N CYS A 104 1.77 -14.76 5.72
CA CYS A 104 2.81 -13.78 5.42
C CYS A 104 3.44 -13.13 6.64
N GLY A 105 3.56 -13.88 7.73
CA GLY A 105 4.12 -13.39 8.99
C GLY A 105 3.19 -12.46 9.77
N THR A 106 1.88 -12.44 9.45
CA THR A 106 0.91 -11.67 10.23
C THR A 106 0.84 -12.24 11.65
N THR A 107 0.99 -11.36 12.63
CA THR A 107 0.79 -11.68 14.03
C THR A 107 -0.61 -11.26 14.47
N VAL A 108 -1.18 -11.98 15.43
CA VAL A 108 -2.49 -11.68 15.99
C VAL A 108 -2.34 -11.43 17.48
N GLN A 109 -2.92 -10.33 17.95
CA GLN A 109 -2.96 -9.95 19.35
C GLN A 109 -4.40 -9.72 19.77
N VAL A 110 -4.75 -10.17 20.97
CA VAL A 110 -6.03 -9.83 21.60
C VAL A 110 -5.79 -8.65 22.51
N VAL A 111 -6.40 -7.52 22.20
CA VAL A 111 -6.35 -6.32 23.03
C VAL A 111 -7.77 -5.98 23.44
N GLU A 112 -8.04 -6.09 24.75
CA GLU A 112 -9.41 -6.02 25.30
C GLU A 112 -10.31 -7.07 24.61
N ASP A 113 -11.35 -6.62 23.91
CA ASP A 113 -12.29 -7.45 23.15
C ASP A 113 -12.07 -7.37 21.63
N LYS A 114 -10.87 -6.96 21.18
CA LYS A 114 -10.53 -6.79 19.77
C LYS A 114 -9.35 -7.67 19.35
N LEU A 115 -9.45 -8.22 18.14
CA LEU A 115 -8.35 -8.88 17.46
C LEU A 115 -7.59 -7.85 16.62
N ILE A 116 -6.31 -7.66 16.92
CA ILE A 116 -5.38 -6.82 16.17
C ILE A 116 -4.50 -7.74 15.33
N TYR A 117 -4.59 -7.57 14.02
CA TYR A 117 -3.74 -8.26 13.06
C TYR A 117 -2.66 -7.31 12.60
N GLU A 118 -1.39 -7.68 12.76
CA GLU A 118 -0.25 -6.85 12.44
C GLU A 118 0.68 -7.56 11.46
N ASN A 119 1.07 -6.86 10.40
CA ASN A 119 2.02 -7.34 9.39
C ASN A 119 3.02 -6.24 9.05
N GLN A 120 4.17 -6.62 8.50
CA GLN A 120 5.24 -5.71 8.17
C GLN A 120 5.52 -5.73 6.67
N LEU A 121 5.45 -4.55 6.05
CA LEU A 121 5.89 -4.30 4.70
C LEU A 121 7.26 -3.62 4.75
N ILE A 122 8.24 -4.14 4.00
CA ILE A 122 9.63 -3.68 4.02
C ILE A 122 10.09 -3.28 2.61
N SER A 123 11.02 -2.34 2.54
CA SER A 123 11.77 -1.99 1.33
C SER A 123 13.21 -2.48 1.42
N THR A 124 13.84 -2.81 0.30
CA THR A 124 15.31 -2.82 0.26
C THR A 124 15.86 -1.41 0.07
N ILE A 125 17.07 -1.20 0.57
CA ILE A 125 17.86 0.01 0.43
C ILE A 125 18.86 -0.22 -0.70
N ASP A 126 18.91 0.66 -1.70
CA ASP A 126 20.01 0.71 -2.65
C ASP A 126 21.17 1.52 -2.04
N VAL A 127 22.32 0.86 -1.92
CA VAL A 127 23.53 1.45 -1.36
C VAL A 127 24.52 1.68 -2.50
N GLN A 128 24.72 2.93 -2.91
CA GLN A 128 25.83 3.27 -3.80
C GLN A 128 27.13 3.21 -3.00
N GLY A 129 27.89 2.14 -3.21
CA GLY A 129 29.24 1.99 -2.67
C GLY A 129 30.25 2.86 -3.43
N SER A 130 30.96 3.73 -2.71
CA SER A 130 32.16 4.43 -3.20
C SER A 130 33.39 3.95 -2.41
N PRO A 131 34.61 4.00 -2.97
CA PRO A 131 35.84 3.68 -2.23
C PRO A 131 36.06 4.53 -0.97
N ARG A 132 35.33 5.64 -0.80
CA ARG A 132 35.38 6.53 0.36
C ARG A 132 34.23 6.34 1.36
N GLY A 133 33.39 5.31 1.16
CA GLY A 133 32.23 5.03 1.99
C GLY A 133 30.96 4.84 1.18
N SER A 134 29.88 4.50 1.88
CA SER A 134 28.56 4.30 1.27
C SER A 134 27.56 5.30 1.86
N ILE A 135 26.75 5.89 0.99
CA ILE A 135 25.66 6.77 1.38
C ILE A 135 24.39 6.18 0.76
N THR A 136 23.35 6.05 1.58
CA THR A 136 22.02 5.70 1.09
C THR A 136 21.02 6.73 1.59
N ARG A 137 20.04 7.04 0.76
CA ARG A 137 18.88 7.84 1.14
C ARG A 137 17.70 6.96 1.50
N ASP A 138 17.84 5.63 1.47
CA ASP A 138 16.71 4.72 1.59
C ASP A 138 16.50 4.21 3.05
N SER A 139 15.25 3.91 3.41
CA SER A 139 14.79 3.31 4.68
C SER A 139 14.28 1.89 4.44
N VAL A 140 14.55 0.98 5.38
CA VAL A 140 14.00 -0.40 5.35
C VAL A 140 12.55 -0.46 5.82
N TYR A 141 12.09 0.54 6.57
CA TYR A 141 10.76 0.61 7.18
C TYR A 141 9.86 1.59 6.43
N MET A 142 8.63 1.16 6.14
CA MET A 142 7.55 1.94 5.54
C MET A 142 6.43 2.22 6.53
#